data_AF-A0A969UN22-F1
#
_entry.id   AF-A0A969UN22-F1
#
_cell.length_a   1.000
_cell.length_b   1.000
_cell.length_c   1.000
_cell.angle_alpha   90.00
_cell.angle_beta   90.00
_cell.angle_gamma   90.00
#
_symmetry.space_group_name_H-M   'P 1'
#
loop_
_entity.id
_entity.type
_entity.pdbx_description
1 polymer ?
#
loop_
_entity_poly.entity_id
_entity_poly.type
_entity_poly.pdbx_seq_one_letter_code
_entity_poly.pdbx_strand_id
1 'polypeptide(L)'
;MNNQNLVSKKYFMVVIRQHHFSLEQLQSPPETETLVASIFVERSQAGKSIWELLLQIRSRCTDRLDLVLRLDEVVSYTLGDNWRKIMDERFSDKIAKQSLQFYRAADVPSVSSDLPVGVSNVRFLSDLSGVLPINAAIYRAKNGLFRWAL
;
A
#
# COMPACT_ATOMS: atom_id res chain seq x y z
N MET A 1 27.53 -11.03 47.45
CA MET A 1 26.71 -10.10 46.66
C MET A 1 26.70 -10.60 45.22
N ASN A 2 25.61 -11.24 44.81
CA ASN A 2 25.51 -11.98 43.55
C ASN A 2 24.89 -11.04 42.50
N ASN A 3 25.69 -10.59 41.53
CA ASN A 3 25.23 -9.63 40.52
C ASN A 3 24.55 -10.39 39.39
N GLN A 4 23.21 -10.51 39.47
CA GLN A 4 22.41 -11.02 38.37
C GLN A 4 22.35 -9.98 37.26
N ASN A 5 23.06 -10.25 36.16
CA ASN A 5 22.92 -9.51 34.91
C ASN A 5 21.50 -9.71 34.36
N LEU A 6 20.66 -8.70 34.55
CA LEU A 6 19.37 -8.56 33.87
C LEU A 6 19.63 -8.22 32.40
N VAL A 7 19.87 -9.24 31.57
CA VAL A 7 19.84 -9.08 30.13
C VAL A 7 18.38 -8.94 29.71
N SER A 8 17.95 -7.70 29.49
CA SER A 8 16.64 -7.43 28.87
C SER A 8 16.61 -8.06 27.47
N LYS A 9 15.84 -9.15 27.31
CA LYS A 9 15.53 -9.70 25.98
C LYS A 9 14.60 -8.71 25.29
N LYS A 10 15.17 -7.84 24.46
CA LYS A 10 14.40 -6.98 23.56
C LYS A 10 13.97 -7.83 22.38
N TYR A 11 12.74 -8.33 22.40
CA TYR A 11 12.14 -9.02 21.26
C TYR A 11 11.99 -8.00 20.12
N PHE A 12 12.85 -8.07 19.12
CA PHE A 12 12.69 -7.29 17.89
C PHE A 12 11.71 -8.07 17.01
N MET A 13 10.45 -7.64 16.95
CA MET A 13 9.53 -8.12 15.93
C MET A 13 10.05 -7.63 14.58
N VAL A 14 10.56 -8.54 13.75
CA VAL A 14 10.91 -8.20 12.37
C VAL A 14 9.60 -7.98 11.63
N VAL A 15 9.36 -6.75 11.19
CA VAL A 15 8.21 -6.44 10.32
C VAL A 15 8.56 -6.95 8.92
N ILE A 16 7.82 -7.95 8.46
CA ILE A 16 7.96 -8.52 7.11
C ILE A 16 7.07 -7.74 6.14
N ARG A 17 7.60 -7.43 4.95
CA ARG A 17 6.85 -6.71 3.91
C ARG A 17 6.04 -7.69 3.08
N GLN A 18 4.89 -8.08 3.62
CA GLN A 18 3.98 -9.03 2.98
C GLN A 18 2.68 -8.37 2.54
N HIS A 19 2.21 -8.75 1.36
CA HIS A 19 0.98 -8.20 0.78
C HIS A 19 0.11 -9.31 0.20
N HIS A 20 -1.21 -9.13 0.35
CA HIS A 20 -2.18 -9.91 -0.39
C HIS A 20 -2.28 -9.34 -1.81
N PHE A 21 -2.04 -10.20 -2.81
CA PHE A 21 -2.24 -9.87 -4.21
C PHE A 21 -3.32 -10.78 -4.81
N SER A 22 -4.07 -10.24 -5.78
CA SER A 22 -4.64 -11.09 -6.82
C SER A 22 -3.62 -11.24 -7.96
N LEU A 23 -3.66 -12.37 -8.66
CA LEU A 23 -2.79 -12.60 -9.81
C LEU A 23 -2.94 -11.49 -10.87
N GLU A 24 -4.18 -11.04 -11.11
CA GLU A 24 -4.52 -9.97 -12.05
C GLU A 24 -3.82 -8.64 -11.72
N GLN A 25 -3.62 -8.31 -10.44
CA GLN A 25 -2.90 -7.09 -10.04
C GLN A 25 -1.42 -7.11 -10.44
N LEU A 26 -0.84 -8.29 -10.62
CA LEU A 26 0.56 -8.43 -11.03
C LEU A 26 0.73 -8.55 -12.55
N GLN A 27 -0.37 -8.72 -13.29
CA GLN A 27 -0.35 -8.76 -14.75
C GLN A 27 -0.49 -7.34 -15.29
N SER A 28 0.61 -6.80 -15.82
CA SER A 28 0.58 -5.49 -16.47
C SER A 28 -0.25 -5.59 -17.76
N PRO A 29 -1.22 -4.68 -17.99
CA PRO A 29 -1.87 -4.55 -19.29
C PRO A 29 -0.84 -4.35 -20.41
N PRO A 30 -1.15 -4.77 -21.65
CA PRO A 30 -0.26 -4.57 -22.79
C PRO A 30 0.22 -3.11 -22.89
N GLU A 31 1.51 -2.95 -23.19
CA GLU A 31 2.16 -1.64 -23.36
C GLU A 31 2.19 -0.74 -22.10
N THR A 32 1.86 -1.30 -20.93
CA THR A 32 1.93 -0.59 -19.66
C THR A 32 2.90 -1.28 -18.70
N GLU A 33 3.31 -0.54 -17.68
CA GLU A 33 4.13 -1.05 -16.59
C GLU A 33 3.36 -0.85 -15.29
N THR A 34 3.16 -1.91 -14.51
CA THR A 34 2.51 -1.81 -13.21
C THR A 34 3.55 -1.70 -12.10
N LEU A 35 3.41 -0.71 -11.24
CA LEU A 35 4.21 -0.54 -10.03
C LEU A 35 3.36 -0.83 -8.79
N VAL A 36 3.97 -1.52 -7.83
CA VAL A 36 3.40 -1.76 -6.50
C VAL A 36 4.00 -0.74 -5.54
N ALA A 37 3.16 0.15 -5.02
CA ALA A 37 3.49 1.01 -3.89
C ALA A 37 3.22 0.25 -2.58
N SER A 38 4.26 0.01 -1.80
CA SER A 38 4.20 -0.76 -0.57
C SER A 38 4.61 0.10 0.62
N ILE A 39 3.82 0.04 1.67
CA ILE A 39 3.85 0.96 2.81
C ILE A 39 3.48 0.18 4.08
N PHE A 40 4.14 0.48 5.20
CA PHE A 40 3.71 0.02 6.51
C PHE A 40 2.66 0.96 7.10
N VAL A 41 1.62 0.36 7.65
CA VAL A 41 0.51 1.06 8.30
C VAL A 41 0.57 0.74 9.78
N GLU A 42 0.81 1.76 10.60
CA GLU A 42 0.89 1.64 12.05
C GLU A 42 -0.11 2.59 12.70
N ARG A 43 -0.96 2.06 13.60
CA ARG A 43 -1.89 2.87 14.37
C ARG A 43 -1.13 3.80 15.32
N SER A 44 -1.56 5.06 15.38
CA SER A 44 -0.94 6.05 16.26
C SER A 44 -1.96 7.08 16.70
N GLN A 45 -2.08 7.31 18.00
CA GLN A 45 -3.02 8.31 18.54
C GLN A 45 -2.64 9.74 18.14
N ALA A 46 -1.35 10.01 17.94
CA ALA A 46 -0.86 11.28 17.41
C ALA A 46 -0.81 11.32 15.87
N GLY A 47 -1.29 10.25 15.22
CA GLY A 47 -1.31 10.11 13.77
C GLY A 47 -2.45 10.86 13.10
N LYS A 48 -2.48 10.76 11.77
CA LYS A 48 -3.53 11.34 10.93
C LYS A 48 -4.71 10.38 10.86
N SER A 49 -5.93 10.91 11.03
CA SER A 49 -7.15 10.10 10.87
C SER A 49 -7.45 9.83 9.40
N ILE A 50 -8.25 8.80 9.13
CA ILE A 50 -8.75 8.55 7.77
C ILE A 50 -9.59 9.72 7.28
N TRP A 51 -10.39 10.34 8.15
CA TRP A 51 -11.16 11.54 7.81
C TRP A 51 -10.25 12.71 7.39
N GLU A 52 -9.19 12.97 8.17
CA GLU A 52 -8.20 14.02 7.84
C GLU A 52 -7.48 13.71 6.52
N LEU A 53 -7.16 12.44 6.24
CA LEU A 53 -6.59 12.02 4.96
C LEU A 53 -7.56 12.25 3.80
N LEU A 54 -8.84 11.89 3.97
CA LEU A 54 -9.88 12.07 2.96
C LEU A 54 -10.06 13.55 2.62
N LEU A 55 -10.13 14.44 3.62
CA LEU A 55 -10.23 15.88 3.39
C LEU A 55 -9.01 16.42 2.63
N GLN A 56 -7.81 15.90 2.89
CA GLN A 56 -6.59 16.29 2.17
C GLN A 56 -6.57 15.81 0.72
N ILE A 57 -7.15 14.65 0.41
CA ILE A 57 -7.29 14.18 -0.96
C ILE A 57 -8.35 15.02 -1.67
N ARG A 58 -9.50 15.23 -1.02
CA ARG A 58 -10.62 16.00 -1.56
C ARG A 58 -10.23 17.42 -1.92
N SER A 59 -9.42 18.08 -1.09
CA SER A 59 -8.96 19.45 -1.35
C SER A 59 -8.13 19.60 -2.63
N ARG A 60 -7.56 18.51 -3.16
CA ARG A 60 -6.79 18.49 -4.41
C ARG A 60 -7.66 18.31 -5.66
N CYS A 61 -8.94 17.97 -5.50
CA CYS A 61 -9.87 17.75 -6.61
C CYS A 61 -11.16 18.57 -6.50
N THR A 62 -11.23 19.56 -5.61
CA THR A 62 -12.43 20.37 -5.35
C THR A 62 -13.05 20.99 -6.61
N ASP A 63 -12.21 21.41 -7.58
CA ASP A 63 -12.66 22.06 -8.81
C ASP A 63 -13.18 21.07 -9.88
N ARG A 64 -13.17 19.76 -9.56
CA ARG A 64 -13.51 18.67 -10.46
C ARG A 64 -14.56 17.77 -9.83
N LEU A 65 -15.83 18.13 -10.03
CA LEU A 65 -16.97 17.42 -9.45
C LEU A 65 -16.96 15.92 -9.77
N ASP A 66 -16.55 15.55 -10.98
CA ASP A 66 -16.38 14.16 -11.41
C ASP A 66 -15.40 13.38 -10.52
N LEU A 67 -14.27 14.00 -10.15
CA LEU A 67 -13.27 13.39 -9.29
C LEU A 67 -13.72 13.35 -7.82
N VAL A 68 -14.47 14.35 -7.37
CA VAL A 68 -15.05 14.35 -6.01
C VAL A 68 -16.07 13.22 -5.86
N LEU A 69 -16.98 13.07 -6.82
CA LEU A 69 -17.96 11.98 -6.82
C LEU A 69 -17.27 10.60 -6.88
N ARG A 70 -16.22 10.47 -7.69
CA ARG A 70 -15.45 9.23 -7.76
C ARG A 70 -14.72 8.91 -6.45
N LEU A 71 -14.17 9.92 -5.78
CA LEU A 71 -13.55 9.75 -4.47
C LEU A 71 -14.56 9.23 -3.45
N ASP A 72 -15.72 9.87 -3.36
CA ASP A 72 -16.80 9.49 -2.44
C ASP A 72 -17.26 8.05 -2.71
N GLU A 73 -17.45 7.67 -3.98
CA GLU A 73 -17.81 6.31 -4.38
C GLU A 73 -16.76 5.27 -3.93
N VAL A 74 -15.48 5.53 -4.19
CA VAL A 74 -14.38 4.63 -3.81
C VAL A 74 -14.30 4.48 -2.30
N VAL A 75 -14.46 5.57 -1.55
CA VAL A 75 -14.43 5.56 -0.08
C VAL A 75 -15.60 4.75 0.47
N SER A 76 -16.82 4.99 -0.03
CA SER A 76 -18.01 4.24 0.37
C SER A 76 -17.88 2.75 0.07
N TYR A 77 -17.38 2.39 -1.11
CA TYR A 77 -17.14 0.99 -1.48
C TYR A 77 -16.07 0.33 -0.60
N THR A 78 -15.00 1.05 -0.27
CA THR A 78 -13.87 0.48 0.49
C THR A 78 -14.20 0.28 1.96
N LEU A 79 -14.90 1.24 2.58
CA LEU A 79 -15.18 1.20 4.02
C LEU A 79 -16.48 0.48 4.36
N GLY A 80 -17.44 0.47 3.43
CA GLY A 80 -18.75 -0.14 3.60
C GLY A 80 -19.43 0.29 4.91
N ASP A 81 -20.05 -0.67 5.59
CA ASP A 81 -20.81 -0.44 6.82
C ASP A 81 -19.96 0.01 8.01
N ASN A 82 -18.63 -0.19 7.95
CA ASN A 82 -17.71 0.15 9.03
C ASN A 82 -17.23 1.61 8.98
N TRP A 83 -17.70 2.42 8.02
CA TRP A 83 -17.18 3.78 7.81
C TRP A 83 -17.17 4.62 9.08
N ARG A 84 -18.24 4.61 9.89
CA ARG A 84 -18.33 5.40 11.14
C ARG A 84 -17.24 5.05 12.14
N LYS A 85 -16.88 3.77 12.23
CA LYS A 85 -15.87 3.28 13.18
C LYS A 85 -14.45 3.62 12.70
N ILE A 86 -14.22 3.54 11.39
CA ILE A 86 -12.87 3.61 10.82
C ILE A 86 -12.45 5.07 10.54
N MET A 87 -13.40 6.01 10.36
CA MET A 87 -13.10 7.43 10.10
C MET A 87 -12.17 8.08 11.14
N ASP A 88 -12.33 7.72 12.40
CA ASP A 88 -11.53 8.23 13.52
C ASP A 88 -10.27 7.42 13.77
N GLU A 89 -10.04 6.29 13.08
CA GLU A 89 -8.79 5.55 13.20
C GLU A 89 -7.62 6.38 12.69
N ARG A 90 -6.57 6.46 13.51
CA ARG A 90 -5.39 7.30 13.26
C ARG A 90 -4.16 6.45 12.99
N PHE A 91 -3.38 6.88 12.00
CA PHE A 91 -2.18 6.19 11.55
C PHE A 91 -0.96 7.12 11.49
N SER A 92 0.21 6.55 11.74
CA SER A 92 1.49 7.27 11.71
C SER A 92 1.87 7.65 10.28
N ASP A 93 1.73 8.93 9.94
CA ASP A 93 2.12 9.45 8.63
C ASP A 93 3.64 9.39 8.41
N LYS A 94 4.42 9.49 9.49
CA LYS A 94 5.87 9.37 9.49
C LYS A 94 6.31 7.98 9.06
N ILE A 95 5.75 6.94 9.67
CA ILE A 95 6.10 5.55 9.36
C ILE A 95 5.64 5.20 7.94
N ALA A 96 4.43 5.65 7.57
CA ALA A 96 3.91 5.54 6.21
C ALA A 96 4.90 6.08 5.16
N LYS A 97 5.37 7.32 5.34
CA LYS A 97 6.32 7.97 4.40
C LYS A 97 7.70 7.32 4.41
N GLN A 98 8.23 6.99 5.59
CA GLN A 98 9.57 6.41 5.73
C GLN A 98 9.66 4.98 5.21
N SER A 99 8.54 4.24 5.22
CA SER A 99 8.47 2.86 4.76
C SER A 99 8.01 2.71 3.30
N LEU A 100 7.61 3.80 2.63
CA LEU A 100 7.14 3.74 1.26
C LEU A 100 8.25 3.26 0.33
N GLN A 101 8.00 2.14 -0.34
CA GLN A 101 8.87 1.55 -1.35
C GLN A 101 8.05 1.16 -2.57
N PHE A 102 8.67 1.24 -3.75
CA PHE A 102 8.05 0.87 -5.01
C PHE A 102 8.71 -0.39 -5.55
N TYR A 103 7.92 -1.25 -6.19
CA TYR A 103 8.36 -2.49 -6.81
C TYR A 103 7.73 -2.60 -8.19
N ARG A 104 8.39 -3.28 -9.13
CA ARG A 104 7.72 -3.65 -10.39
C ARG A 104 6.83 -4.84 -10.09
N ALA A 105 5.61 -4.84 -10.61
CA ALA A 105 4.69 -5.96 -10.45
C ALA A 105 5.30 -7.28 -10.96
N ALA A 106 6.11 -7.21 -12.04
CA ALA A 106 6.80 -8.35 -12.62
C ALA A 106 7.89 -8.98 -11.71
N ASP A 107 8.41 -8.21 -10.74
CA ASP A 107 9.46 -8.69 -9.83
C ASP A 107 8.87 -9.26 -8.52
N VAL A 108 7.55 -9.15 -8.33
CA VAL A 108 6.85 -9.70 -7.15
C VAL A 108 6.77 -11.23 -7.27
N PRO A 109 7.20 -11.99 -6.24
CA PRO A 109 7.03 -13.44 -6.23
C PRO A 109 5.56 -13.81 -6.39
N SER A 110 5.26 -14.59 -7.43
CA SER A 110 3.89 -14.90 -7.84
C SER A 110 3.74 -16.38 -8.21
N VAL A 111 2.50 -16.83 -8.19
CA VAL A 111 2.09 -18.11 -8.81
C VAL A 111 2.06 -17.98 -10.34
N SER A 112 2.04 -19.12 -11.03
CA SER A 112 1.92 -19.18 -12.49
C SER A 112 0.70 -18.42 -13.00
N SER A 113 0.86 -17.74 -14.14
CA SER A 113 -0.24 -17.09 -14.86
C SER A 113 -1.00 -18.04 -15.79
N ASP A 114 -0.42 -19.20 -16.10
CA ASP A 114 -1.09 -20.25 -16.87
C ASP A 114 -1.99 -21.06 -15.93
N LEU A 115 -3.24 -20.58 -15.80
CA LEU A 115 -4.23 -21.18 -14.91
C LEU A 115 -5.05 -22.25 -15.63
N PRO A 116 -5.37 -23.38 -14.97
CA PRO A 116 -6.28 -24.36 -15.51
C PRO A 116 -7.65 -23.77 -15.87
N VAL A 117 -8.30 -24.32 -16.88
CA VAL A 117 -9.65 -23.92 -17.28
C VAL A 117 -10.61 -24.01 -16.10
N GLY A 118 -11.34 -22.93 -15.85
CA GLY A 118 -12.29 -22.81 -14.73
C GLY A 118 -11.70 -22.23 -13.44
N VAL A 119 -10.38 -22.02 -13.37
CA VAL A 119 -9.73 -21.36 -12.22
C VAL A 119 -9.68 -19.85 -12.45
N SER A 120 -10.18 -19.07 -11.50
CA SER A 120 -10.18 -17.61 -11.53
C SER A 120 -10.08 -17.01 -10.13
N ASN A 121 -9.90 -15.68 -10.02
CA ASN A 121 -9.79 -14.96 -8.74
C ASN A 121 -8.70 -15.52 -7.80
N VAL A 122 -7.54 -15.85 -8.37
CA VAL A 122 -6.39 -16.37 -7.62
C VAL A 122 -5.82 -15.27 -6.73
N ARG A 123 -5.74 -15.55 -5.42
CA ARG A 123 -5.24 -14.64 -4.39
C ARG A 123 -4.19 -15.32 -3.53
N PHE A 124 -3.12 -14.61 -3.21
CA PHE A 124 -2.00 -15.15 -2.43
C PHE A 124 -1.30 -14.06 -1.62
N LEU A 125 -0.53 -14.49 -0.63
CA LEU A 125 0.39 -13.64 0.11
C LEU A 125 1.78 -13.73 -0.54
N SER A 126 2.38 -12.59 -0.82
CA SER A 126 3.75 -12.51 -1.33
C SER A 126 4.62 -11.70 -0.39
N ASP A 127 5.83 -12.22 -0.14
CA ASP A 127 6.85 -11.57 0.67
C ASP A 127 7.82 -10.80 -0.22
N LEU A 128 7.86 -9.49 -0.02
CA LEU A 128 8.70 -8.57 -0.79
C LEU A 128 10.08 -8.34 -0.14
N SER A 129 10.38 -9.00 0.98
CA SER A 129 11.64 -8.79 1.72
C SER A 129 12.88 -9.17 0.91
N GLY A 130 12.75 -10.09 -0.05
CA GLY A 130 13.82 -10.47 -1.00
C GLY A 130 13.78 -9.72 -2.33
N VAL A 131 12.81 -8.83 -2.54
CA VAL A 131 12.63 -8.09 -3.80
C VAL A 131 13.34 -6.74 -3.68
N LEU A 132 14.09 -6.35 -4.70
CA LEU A 132 14.75 -5.05 -4.71
C LEU A 132 13.74 -3.94 -5.02
N PRO A 133 13.65 -2.90 -4.16
CA PRO A 133 12.81 -1.76 -4.46
C PRO A 133 13.41 -0.95 -5.61
N ILE A 134 12.56 -0.32 -6.40
CA ILE A 134 12.96 0.56 -7.49
C ILE A 134 13.04 2.02 -7.03
N ASN A 135 13.88 2.79 -7.70
CA ASN A 135 13.90 4.23 -7.54
C ASN A 135 12.76 4.86 -8.37
N ALA A 136 11.71 5.32 -7.68
CA ALA A 136 10.55 5.97 -8.29
C ALA A 136 10.89 7.20 -9.15
N ALA A 137 12.01 7.89 -8.85
CA ALA A 137 12.45 9.05 -9.64
C ALA A 137 12.74 8.70 -11.10
N ILE A 138 13.20 7.48 -11.38
CA ILE A 138 13.45 6.98 -12.75
C ILE A 138 12.13 6.92 -13.54
N TYR A 139 11.04 6.55 -12.87
CA TYR A 139 9.72 6.40 -13.48
C TYR A 139 9.01 7.74 -13.65
N ARG A 140 9.26 8.70 -12.76
CA ARG A 140 8.76 10.06 -12.93
C ARG A 140 9.29 10.73 -14.20
N ALA A 141 10.51 10.38 -14.61
CA ALA A 141 11.11 10.84 -15.86
C ALA A 141 10.49 10.18 -17.10
N LYS A 142 9.83 9.02 -16.94
CA LYS A 142 8.99 8.44 -17.99
C LYS A 142 7.68 9.25 -18.06
N ASN A 143 7.31 9.72 -19.25
CA ASN A 143 6.07 10.48 -19.47
C ASN A 143 4.82 9.68 -19.05
N GLY A 144 3.66 10.34 -19.02
CA GLY A 144 2.38 9.71 -18.69
C GLY A 144 2.04 9.79 -17.20
N LEU A 145 1.35 8.77 -16.68
CA LEU A 145 0.76 8.80 -15.33
C LEU A 145 1.84 8.92 -14.22
N PHE A 146 2.99 8.27 -14.40
CA PHE A 146 4.07 8.26 -13.40
C PHE A 146 4.65 9.63 -13.11
N ARG A 147 4.63 10.55 -14.09
CA ARG A 147 5.11 11.92 -13.89
C ARG A 147 4.35 12.67 -12.80
N TRP A 148 3.05 12.37 -12.66
CA TRP A 148 2.15 13.02 -11.73
C TRP A 148 1.95 12.23 -10.44
N ALA A 149 2.10 10.91 -10.50
CA ALA A 149 1.85 10.01 -9.39
C ALA A 149 3.06 9.75 -8.47
N LEU A 150 4.29 9.97 -8.96
CA LEU A 150 5.57 9.74 -8.25
C LEU A 150 6.36 11.04 -8.07
#